data_AF-A0A8R7PJ67-F1
#
_entry.id   AF-A0A8R7PJ67-F1
#
_cell.length_a   1.000
_cell.length_b   1.000
_cell.length_c   1.000
_cell.angle_alpha   90.00
_cell.angle_beta   90.00
_cell.angle_gamma   90.00
#
_symmetry.space_group_name_H-M   'P 1'
#
loop_
_entity.id
_entity.type
_entity.pdbx_description
1 polymer ?
#
loop_
_entity_poly.entity_id
_entity_poly.type
_entity_poly.pdbx_seq_one_letter_code
_entity_poly.pdbx_strand_id
1 'polypeptide(L)'
;MKEMMVGSVAPVGPVGRWGAAPPQELLERMKDYGQEGAFALWDELSPEDRDLLVRDIESLDLSRIDRIIRRSMGSQGGYLAPAEPVPESSVSRVEERSPEDKERWWKKGLRAISEGKLAVVLLAGGQGTRLGSSDPKGCFSIGLPSGKSLFQLQAERILCIQKLAAQSSDSPRNILPIHWYIMTSPFTDDVTRKFFESRKYFGLEADQVTFFQQGTLPCVSDDGRFIMETPYKVAKAPDGNGGVYAGNLP
;
A
#
# COMPACT_ATOMS: atom_id res chain seq x y z
N MET A 1 -59.80 -29.47 32.72
CA MET A 1 -58.89 -29.54 31.56
C MET A 1 -58.98 -28.22 30.81
N LYS A 2 -57.92 -27.42 30.82
CA LYS A 2 -57.68 -26.37 29.83
C LYS A 2 -56.17 -26.34 29.62
N GLU A 3 -55.79 -26.71 28.42
CA GLU A 3 -54.41 -26.97 28.00
C GLU A 3 -53.56 -25.70 28.09
N MET A 4 -52.31 -25.92 28.51
CA MET A 4 -51.19 -25.01 28.30
C MET A 4 -50.90 -24.89 26.81
N MET A 5 -50.85 -23.66 26.29
CA MET A 5 -50.13 -23.35 25.05
C MET A 5 -48.89 -22.56 25.42
N VAL A 6 -47.76 -23.25 25.52
CA VAL A 6 -46.44 -22.64 25.61
C VAL A 6 -46.05 -22.23 24.20
N GLY A 7 -46.19 -20.95 23.88
CA GLY A 7 -45.69 -20.38 22.64
C GLY A 7 -44.16 -20.48 22.60
N SER A 8 -43.63 -21.27 21.67
CA SER A 8 -42.20 -21.29 21.39
C SER A 8 -41.81 -19.96 20.74
N VAL A 9 -41.13 -19.10 21.47
CA VAL A 9 -40.46 -17.93 20.90
C VAL A 9 -39.24 -18.45 20.13
N ALA A 10 -39.29 -18.36 18.81
CA ALA A 10 -38.13 -18.62 17.96
C ALA A 10 -36.99 -17.67 18.37
N PRO A 11 -35.72 -18.10 18.38
CA PRO A 11 -34.61 -17.24 18.73
C PRO A 11 -34.54 -16.10 17.71
N VAL A 12 -34.71 -14.87 18.20
CA VAL A 12 -34.45 -13.65 17.43
C VAL A 12 -32.98 -13.74 17.02
N GLY A 13 -32.73 -13.88 15.72
CA GLY A 13 -31.39 -13.80 15.16
C GLY A 13 -30.72 -12.47 15.58
N PRO A 14 -29.38 -12.37 15.49
CA PRO A 14 -28.67 -11.17 15.92
C PRO A 14 -29.31 -9.92 15.30
N VAL A 15 -29.85 -9.05 16.14
CA VAL A 15 -30.39 -7.76 15.70
C VAL A 15 -29.16 -6.90 15.42
N GLY A 16 -28.77 -6.80 14.15
CA GLY A 16 -27.68 -5.92 13.74
C GLY A 16 -27.92 -4.48 14.22
N ARG A 17 -26.82 -3.76 14.44
CA ARG A 17 -26.80 -2.40 15.03
C ARG A 17 -27.72 -1.40 14.31
N TRP A 18 -27.99 -1.64 13.02
CA TRP A 18 -28.73 -0.73 12.15
C TRP A 18 -30.06 -1.34 11.69
N GLY A 19 -31.12 -0.55 11.78
CA GLY A 19 -32.47 -0.94 11.42
C GLY A 19 -32.73 -0.89 9.91
N ALA A 20 -34.02 -0.82 9.54
CA ALA A 20 -34.47 -0.83 8.15
C ALA A 20 -34.04 0.41 7.34
N ALA A 21 -33.66 1.52 8.00
CA ALA A 21 -33.19 2.73 7.33
C ALA A 21 -31.69 2.97 7.61
N PRO A 22 -30.95 3.61 6.68
CA PRO A 22 -29.58 4.04 6.92
C PRO A 22 -29.47 5.00 8.12
N PRO A 23 -28.31 5.10 8.77
CA PRO A 23 -28.08 6.11 9.81
C PRO A 23 -28.26 7.51 9.21
N GLN A 24 -29.26 8.26 9.69
CA GLN A 24 -29.66 9.52 9.04
C GLN A 24 -28.52 10.54 8.96
N GLU A 25 -27.75 10.71 10.04
CA GLU A 25 -26.61 11.64 10.07
C GLU A 25 -25.54 11.29 9.03
N LEU A 26 -25.25 9.99 8.86
CA LEU A 26 -24.27 9.53 7.87
C LEU A 26 -24.80 9.69 6.45
N LEU A 27 -26.09 9.42 6.23
CA LEU A 27 -26.74 9.61 4.94
C LEU A 27 -26.72 11.09 4.53
N GLU A 28 -27.09 12.02 5.43
CA GLU A 28 -27.02 13.45 5.14
C GLU A 28 -25.59 13.91 4.86
N ARG A 29 -24.62 13.44 5.66
CA ARG A 29 -23.19 13.73 5.40
C ARG A 29 -22.74 13.22 4.04
N MET A 30 -23.20 12.05 3.60
CA MET A 30 -22.85 11.53 2.27
C MET A 30 -23.49 12.34 1.15
N LYS A 31 -24.71 12.88 1.34
CA LYS A 31 -25.34 13.81 0.40
C LYS A 31 -24.55 15.11 0.23
N ASP A 32 -23.96 15.64 1.30
CA ASP A 32 -23.10 16.84 1.22
C ASP A 32 -21.91 16.66 0.27
N TYR A 33 -21.47 15.41 0.06
CA TYR A 33 -20.40 15.04 -0.87
C TYR A 33 -20.91 14.42 -2.19
N GLY A 34 -22.23 14.32 -2.41
CA GLY A 34 -22.82 13.67 -3.57
C GLY A 34 -22.58 12.16 -3.65
N GLN A 35 -22.43 11.49 -2.50
CA GLN A 35 -22.08 10.08 -2.36
C GLN A 35 -23.22 9.22 -1.77
N GLU A 36 -24.44 9.75 -1.65
CA GLU A 36 -25.59 9.05 -1.09
C GLU A 36 -25.95 7.75 -1.83
N GLY A 37 -25.54 7.63 -3.10
CA GLY A 37 -25.68 6.42 -3.90
C GLY A 37 -25.00 5.18 -3.29
N ALA A 38 -24.05 5.36 -2.37
CA ALA A 38 -23.45 4.25 -1.62
C ALA A 38 -24.48 3.46 -0.78
N PHE A 39 -25.63 4.06 -0.45
CA PHE A 39 -26.73 3.40 0.29
C PHE A 39 -27.84 2.86 -0.62
N ALA A 40 -27.67 2.87 -1.95
CA ALA A 40 -28.75 2.55 -2.90
C ALA A 40 -29.36 1.14 -2.70
N LEU A 41 -28.59 0.18 -2.19
CA LEU A 41 -29.02 -1.20 -1.96
C LEU A 41 -29.26 -1.54 -0.48
N TRP A 42 -29.42 -0.53 0.39
CA TRP A 42 -29.55 -0.73 1.84
C TRP A 42 -30.66 -1.70 2.26
N ASP A 43 -31.80 -1.65 1.57
CA ASP A 43 -32.98 -2.47 1.88
C ASP A 43 -32.73 -3.96 1.60
N GLU A 44 -31.77 -4.27 0.72
CA GLU A 44 -31.36 -5.63 0.36
C GLU A 44 -30.28 -6.19 1.31
N LEU A 45 -29.67 -5.35 2.15
CA LEU A 45 -28.59 -5.75 3.04
C LEU A 45 -29.11 -6.50 4.27
N SER A 46 -28.37 -7.53 4.66
CA SER A 46 -28.51 -8.15 5.99
C SER A 46 -28.14 -7.16 7.09
N PRO A 47 -28.63 -7.35 8.34
CA PRO A 47 -28.22 -6.52 9.47
C PRO A 47 -26.69 -6.47 9.69
N GLU A 48 -25.99 -7.56 9.37
CA GLU A 48 -24.53 -7.66 9.42
C GLU A 48 -23.87 -6.80 8.32
N ASP A 49 -24.34 -6.91 7.08
CA ASP A 49 -23.79 -6.17 5.94
C ASP A 49 -24.02 -4.66 6.09
N ARG A 50 -25.14 -4.26 6.71
CA ARG A 50 -25.38 -2.85 7.08
C ARG A 50 -24.30 -2.30 7.99
N ASP A 51 -23.88 -3.06 9.00
CA ASP A 51 -22.81 -2.64 9.91
C ASP A 51 -21.45 -2.60 9.20
N LEU A 52 -21.18 -3.53 8.27
CA LEU A 52 -19.98 -3.49 7.44
C LEU A 52 -19.93 -2.24 6.56
N LEU A 53 -21.03 -1.90 5.88
CA LEU A 53 -21.10 -0.70 5.04
C LEU A 53 -20.87 0.58 5.84
N VAL A 54 -21.54 0.71 6.99
CA VAL A 54 -21.39 1.90 7.84
C VAL A 54 -19.95 2.05 8.31
N ARG A 55 -19.32 0.97 8.81
CA ARG A 55 -17.92 1.01 9.24
C ARG A 55 -16.97 1.34 8.08
N ASP A 56 -17.22 0.79 6.90
CA ASP A 56 -16.40 1.04 5.71
C ASP A 56 -16.45 2.52 5.30
N ILE A 57 -17.63 3.14 5.31
CA ILE A 57 -17.79 4.57 5.02
C ILE A 57 -17.21 5.44 6.16
N GLU A 58 -17.44 5.08 7.42
CA GLU A 58 -16.91 5.82 8.58
C GLU A 58 -15.37 5.85 8.62
N SER A 59 -14.72 4.83 8.03
CA SER A 59 -13.26 4.80 7.88
C SER A 59 -12.70 5.81 6.87
N LEU A 60 -13.56 6.43 6.05
CA LEU A 60 -13.15 7.34 4.99
C LEU A 60 -13.04 8.79 5.51
N ASP A 61 -11.92 9.45 5.18
CA ASP A 61 -11.82 10.90 5.26
C ASP A 61 -12.53 11.55 4.06
N LEU A 62 -13.85 11.64 4.16
CA LEU A 62 -14.72 12.16 3.09
C LEU A 62 -14.33 13.56 2.64
N SER A 63 -13.90 14.44 3.56
CA SER A 63 -13.48 15.80 3.22
C SER A 63 -12.21 15.80 2.38
N ARG A 64 -11.22 14.97 2.73
CA ARG A 64 -10.01 14.81 1.94
C ARG A 64 -10.31 14.20 0.57
N ILE A 65 -11.16 13.18 0.52
CA ILE A 65 -11.51 12.47 -0.70
C ILE A 65 -12.25 13.39 -1.67
N ASP A 66 -13.26 14.13 -1.22
CA ASP A 66 -13.98 15.11 -2.04
C ASP A 66 -13.03 16.15 -2.64
N ARG A 67 -12.09 16.68 -1.85
CA ARG A 67 -11.06 17.62 -2.34
C ARG A 67 -10.19 16.99 -3.43
N ILE A 68 -9.83 15.72 -3.30
CA ILE A 68 -9.05 14.99 -4.32
C ILE A 68 -9.89 14.86 -5.60
N ILE A 69 -11.12 14.36 -5.50
CA ILE A 69 -12.02 14.15 -6.64
C ILE A 69 -12.24 15.45 -7.40
N ARG A 70 -12.65 16.53 -6.71
CA ARG A 70 -12.90 17.83 -7.36
C ARG A 70 -11.67 18.39 -8.06
N ARG A 71 -10.48 18.28 -7.45
CA ARG A 71 -9.24 18.75 -8.07
C ARG A 71 -8.85 17.91 -9.27
N SER A 72 -8.94 16.59 -9.17
CA SER A 72 -8.62 15.67 -10.26
C SER A 72 -9.55 15.88 -11.45
N MET A 73 -10.86 15.98 -11.23
CA MET A 73 -11.84 16.22 -12.29
C MET A 73 -11.74 17.63 -12.88
N GLY A 74 -11.51 18.66 -12.05
CA GLY A 74 -11.34 20.04 -12.51
C GLY A 74 -10.02 20.31 -13.24
N SER A 75 -9.03 19.43 -13.10
CA SER A 75 -7.72 19.54 -13.77
C SER A 75 -7.67 18.92 -15.16
N GLN A 76 -8.72 18.19 -15.56
CA GLN A 76 -8.84 17.61 -16.91
C GLN A 76 -8.96 18.74 -17.94
N GLY A 77 -7.88 18.98 -18.71
CA GLY A 77 -7.84 20.02 -19.76
C GLY A 77 -7.15 21.33 -19.36
N GLY A 78 -6.45 21.38 -18.22
CA GLY A 78 -5.60 22.53 -17.88
C GLY A 78 -4.44 22.71 -18.86
N TYR A 79 -4.08 23.97 -19.14
CA TYR A 79 -2.89 24.29 -19.93
C TYR A 79 -1.63 23.79 -19.19
N LEU A 80 -0.96 22.79 -19.76
CA LEU A 80 0.36 22.37 -19.30
C LEU A 80 1.39 23.23 -20.02
N ALA A 81 2.21 23.95 -19.25
CA ALA A 81 3.38 24.61 -19.80
C ALA A 81 4.26 23.58 -20.53
N PRO A 82 4.89 23.95 -21.66
CA PRO A 82 5.83 23.06 -22.33
C PRO A 82 6.90 22.56 -21.36
N ALA A 83 7.15 21.26 -21.35
CA ALA A 83 8.22 20.68 -20.53
C ALA A 83 9.58 21.10 -21.10
N GLU A 84 10.42 21.72 -20.28
CA GLU A 84 11.80 22.04 -20.64
C GLU A 84 12.75 20.90 -20.22
N PRO A 85 13.81 20.62 -21.00
CA PRO A 85 14.82 19.67 -20.59
C PRO A 85 15.53 20.09 -19.31
N VAL A 86 15.88 19.13 -18.46
CA VAL A 86 16.79 19.39 -17.34
C VAL A 86 18.17 19.84 -17.85
N PRO A 87 18.81 20.83 -17.19
CA PRO A 87 20.13 21.31 -17.60
C PRO A 87 21.17 20.17 -17.62
N GLU A 88 22.01 20.12 -18.66
CA GLU A 88 23.04 19.06 -18.80
C GLU A 88 24.00 19.02 -17.60
N SER A 89 24.27 20.16 -16.97
CA SER A 89 25.10 20.25 -15.77
C SER A 89 24.53 19.48 -14.55
N SER A 90 23.24 19.14 -14.57
CA SER A 90 22.56 18.37 -13.53
C SER A 90 22.43 16.88 -13.88
N VAL A 91 22.93 16.45 -15.05
CA VAL A 91 22.79 15.09 -15.56
C VAL A 91 24.15 14.41 -15.62
N SER A 92 24.23 13.16 -15.14
CA SER A 92 25.42 12.32 -15.29
C SER A 92 25.07 10.94 -15.82
N ARG A 93 25.58 10.58 -17.01
CA ARG A 93 25.37 9.27 -17.65
C ARG A 93 26.45 8.27 -17.23
N VAL A 94 26.08 7.01 -16.99
CA VAL A 94 27.01 6.00 -16.45
C VAL A 94 28.11 5.65 -17.46
N GLU A 95 27.73 5.62 -18.72
CA GLU A 95 28.54 5.24 -19.87
C GLU A 95 29.63 6.29 -20.15
N GLU A 96 29.32 7.56 -19.92
CA GLU A 96 30.19 8.72 -20.19
C GLU A 96 31.14 9.05 -19.03
N ARG A 97 30.96 8.44 -17.86
CA ARG A 97 31.82 8.70 -16.69
C ARG A 97 33.23 8.15 -16.90
N SER A 98 34.22 8.96 -16.55
CA SER A 98 35.62 8.54 -16.46
C SER A 98 35.79 7.37 -15.47
N PRO A 99 36.80 6.50 -15.66
CA PRO A 99 37.14 5.48 -14.67
C PRO A 99 37.36 6.06 -13.27
N GLU A 100 37.96 7.25 -13.18
CA GLU A 100 38.24 7.94 -11.92
C GLU A 100 36.95 8.36 -11.20
N ASP A 101 35.96 8.90 -11.92
CA ASP A 101 34.68 9.27 -11.31
C ASP A 101 33.85 8.06 -10.90
N LYS A 102 33.87 6.97 -11.69
CA LYS A 102 33.23 5.69 -11.32
C LYS A 102 33.80 5.18 -9.99
N GLU A 103 35.11 5.12 -9.88
CA GLU A 103 35.81 4.67 -8.67
C GLU A 103 35.56 5.62 -7.48
N ARG A 104 35.60 6.92 -7.71
CA ARG A 104 35.33 7.95 -6.70
C ARG A 104 33.92 7.83 -6.14
N TRP A 105 32.90 7.67 -6.98
CA TRP A 105 31.51 7.53 -6.53
C TRP A 105 31.23 6.18 -5.90
N TRP A 106 31.84 5.11 -6.40
CA TRP A 106 31.79 3.79 -5.78
C TRP A 106 32.31 3.84 -4.33
N LYS A 107 33.53 4.37 -4.13
CA LYS A 107 34.13 4.55 -2.78
C LYS A 107 33.28 5.44 -1.87
N LYS A 108 32.73 6.55 -2.41
CA LYS A 108 31.82 7.42 -1.65
C LYS A 108 30.56 6.68 -1.19
N GLY A 109 29.97 5.86 -2.06
CA GLY A 109 28.79 5.05 -1.73
C GLY A 109 29.09 4.02 -0.65
N LEU A 110 30.18 3.25 -0.79
CA LEU A 110 30.58 2.27 0.22
C LEU A 110 30.87 2.92 1.58
N ARG A 111 31.49 4.11 1.58
CA ARG A 111 31.70 4.89 2.80
C ARG A 111 30.37 5.35 3.43
N ALA A 112 29.42 5.82 2.63
CA ALA A 112 28.11 6.20 3.15
C ALA A 112 27.38 5.01 3.79
N ILE A 113 27.53 3.81 3.21
CA ILE A 113 26.99 2.57 3.77
C ILE A 113 27.70 2.22 5.09
N SER A 114 29.03 2.25 5.14
CA SER A 114 29.77 1.91 6.36
C SER A 114 29.51 2.90 7.51
N GLU A 115 29.19 4.16 7.19
CA GLU A 115 28.78 5.19 8.14
C GLU A 115 27.28 5.11 8.53
N GLY A 116 26.53 4.11 8.04
CA GLY A 116 25.11 3.92 8.37
C GLY A 116 24.17 4.97 7.79
N LYS A 117 24.55 5.61 6.68
CA LYS A 117 23.81 6.73 6.06
C LYS A 117 22.88 6.30 4.92
N LEU A 118 22.70 5.00 4.70
CA LEU A 118 21.86 4.45 3.64
C LEU A 118 20.71 3.63 4.22
N ALA A 119 19.51 3.94 3.76
CA ALA A 119 18.34 3.08 3.88
C ALA A 119 17.70 2.89 2.49
N VAL A 120 16.94 1.82 2.32
CA VAL A 120 16.22 1.51 1.08
C VAL A 120 14.74 1.53 1.35
N VAL A 121 13.97 2.23 0.52
CA VAL A 121 12.51 2.17 0.50
C VAL A 121 12.07 1.41 -0.74
N LEU A 122 11.48 0.24 -0.55
CA LEU A 122 10.88 -0.56 -1.61
C LEU A 122 9.38 -0.29 -1.70
N LEU A 123 8.91 0.05 -2.89
CA LEU A 123 7.49 0.26 -3.18
C LEU A 123 6.88 -1.06 -3.67
N ALA A 124 6.27 -1.82 -2.75
CA ALA A 124 5.72 -3.17 -2.94
C ALA A 124 4.19 -3.24 -2.74
N GLY A 125 3.47 -2.12 -2.91
CA GLY A 125 2.01 -2.09 -2.79
C GLY A 125 1.23 -2.71 -3.95
N GLY A 126 1.88 -2.95 -5.08
CA GLY A 126 1.25 -3.51 -6.28
C GLY A 126 1.10 -5.04 -6.25
N GLN A 127 -0.08 -5.51 -6.64
CA GLN A 127 -0.33 -6.94 -6.88
C GLN A 127 0.33 -7.43 -8.17
N GLY A 128 0.66 -8.73 -8.22
CA GLY A 128 1.28 -9.40 -9.36
C GLY A 128 0.31 -9.76 -10.50
N THR A 129 -0.89 -9.19 -10.57
CA THR A 129 -1.97 -9.64 -11.46
C THR A 129 -1.59 -9.61 -12.95
N ARG A 130 -0.84 -8.59 -13.41
CA ARG A 130 -0.32 -8.53 -14.79
C ARG A 130 0.72 -9.61 -15.12
N LEU A 131 1.29 -10.26 -14.10
CA LEU A 131 2.21 -11.40 -14.24
C LEU A 131 1.48 -12.74 -14.11
N GLY A 132 0.14 -12.74 -14.02
CA GLY A 132 -0.66 -13.95 -13.84
C GLY A 132 -0.57 -14.55 -12.44
N SER A 133 -0.19 -13.76 -11.43
CA SER A 133 -0.11 -14.20 -10.03
C SER A 133 -1.07 -13.41 -9.15
N SER A 134 -1.73 -14.10 -8.22
CA SER A 134 -2.54 -13.51 -7.15
C SER A 134 -1.68 -12.93 -6.01
N ASP A 135 -0.40 -13.29 -5.97
CA ASP A 135 0.50 -12.90 -4.89
C ASP A 135 1.10 -11.50 -5.12
N PRO A 136 1.64 -10.86 -4.06
CA PRO A 136 2.44 -9.65 -4.21
C PRO A 136 3.56 -9.87 -5.22
N LYS A 137 3.81 -8.86 -6.08
CA LYS A 137 4.80 -8.96 -7.16
C LYS A 137 6.19 -9.40 -6.68
N GLY A 138 6.59 -8.99 -5.47
CA GLY A 138 7.89 -9.35 -4.90
C GLY A 138 8.06 -10.86 -4.62
N CYS A 139 6.96 -11.59 -4.41
CA CYS A 139 6.97 -13.04 -4.21
C CYS A 139 7.22 -13.82 -5.52
N PHE A 140 7.02 -13.17 -6.67
CA PHE A 140 7.11 -13.80 -7.98
C PHE A 140 8.53 -14.27 -8.31
N SER A 141 8.62 -15.48 -8.88
CA SER A 141 9.86 -16.04 -9.44
C SER A 141 9.82 -15.92 -10.95
N ILE A 142 10.81 -15.25 -11.54
CA ILE A 142 10.87 -15.00 -12.99
C ILE A 142 11.47 -16.19 -13.78
N GLY A 143 11.55 -17.37 -13.17
CA GLY A 143 12.05 -18.59 -13.84
C GLY A 143 13.58 -18.66 -13.97
N LEU A 144 14.34 -17.93 -13.14
CA LEU A 144 15.79 -18.14 -13.06
C LEU A 144 16.11 -19.55 -12.52
N PRO A 145 17.24 -20.15 -12.91
CA PRO A 145 17.63 -21.49 -12.42
C PRO A 145 17.69 -21.62 -10.89
N SER A 146 17.92 -20.51 -10.18
CA SER A 146 17.94 -20.45 -8.72
C SER A 146 16.55 -20.53 -8.06
N GLY A 147 15.48 -20.34 -8.83
CA GLY A 147 14.09 -20.30 -8.35
C GLY A 147 13.75 -19.09 -7.47
N LYS A 148 14.70 -18.16 -7.25
CA LYS A 148 14.57 -17.05 -6.30
C LYS A 148 13.46 -16.06 -6.70
N SER A 149 12.75 -15.57 -5.69
CA SER A 149 11.77 -14.49 -5.85
C SER A 149 12.46 -13.13 -6.05
N LEU A 150 11.70 -12.14 -6.53
CA LEU A 150 12.21 -10.77 -6.64
C LEU A 150 12.64 -10.20 -5.28
N PHE A 151 11.91 -10.48 -4.20
CA PHE A 151 12.32 -10.08 -2.84
C PHE A 151 13.65 -10.69 -2.45
N GLN A 152 13.86 -11.99 -2.70
CA GLN A 152 15.12 -12.64 -2.36
C GLN A 152 16.30 -12.05 -3.15
N LEU A 153 16.13 -11.80 -4.45
CA LEU A 153 17.17 -11.19 -5.28
C LEU A 153 17.57 -9.80 -4.76
N GLN A 154 16.61 -9.01 -4.26
CA GLN A 154 16.88 -7.69 -3.69
C GLN A 154 17.55 -7.78 -2.31
N ALA A 155 17.07 -8.68 -1.44
CA ALA A 155 17.67 -8.91 -0.13
C ALA A 155 19.14 -9.35 -0.24
N GLU A 156 19.45 -10.26 -1.17
CA GLU A 156 20.82 -10.73 -1.41
C GLU A 156 21.73 -9.63 -1.97
N ARG A 157 21.18 -8.67 -2.72
CA ARG A 157 21.94 -7.47 -3.15
C ARG A 157 22.27 -6.56 -1.97
N ILE A 158 21.34 -6.36 -1.04
CA ILE A 158 21.56 -5.62 0.20
C ILE A 158 22.66 -6.30 1.03
N LEU A 159 22.56 -7.62 1.25
CA LEU A 159 23.58 -8.39 1.94
C LEU A 159 24.96 -8.29 1.26
N CYS A 160 25.00 -8.37 -0.07
CA CYS A 160 26.24 -8.26 -0.84
C CYS A 160 26.89 -6.88 -0.64
N ILE A 161 26.14 -5.79 -0.81
CA ILE A 161 26.71 -4.45 -0.69
C ILE A 161 27.12 -4.11 0.76
N GLN A 162 26.40 -4.61 1.75
CA GLN A 162 26.81 -4.53 3.16
C GLN A 162 28.16 -5.20 3.40
N LYS A 163 28.36 -6.41 2.86
CA LYS A 163 29.64 -7.13 2.98
C LYS A 163 30.78 -6.38 2.30
N LEU A 164 30.55 -5.83 1.11
CA LEU A 164 31.55 -5.04 0.38
C LEU A 164 31.92 -3.75 1.12
N ALA A 165 30.93 -3.05 1.69
CA ALA A 165 31.18 -1.87 2.52
C ALA A 165 31.98 -2.22 3.78
N ALA A 166 31.71 -3.39 4.39
CA ALA A 166 32.48 -3.87 5.54
C ALA A 166 33.93 -4.18 5.22
N GLN A 167 34.20 -4.81 4.08
CA GLN A 167 35.57 -5.09 3.63
C GLN A 167 36.36 -3.83 3.29
N SER A 168 35.66 -2.74 2.93
CA SER A 168 36.28 -1.47 2.53
C SER A 168 36.45 -0.48 3.69
N SER A 169 36.06 -0.87 4.90
CA SER A 169 36.09 -0.03 6.11
C SER A 169 37.24 -0.44 7.03
N ASP A 170 37.92 0.55 7.61
CA ASP A 170 38.97 0.32 8.64
C ASP A 170 38.38 -0.23 9.96
N SER A 171 37.06 -0.22 10.12
CA SER A 171 36.35 -0.68 11.32
C SER A 171 35.12 -1.53 10.96
N PRO A 172 35.31 -2.77 10.50
CA PRO A 172 34.23 -3.63 10.01
C PRO A 172 33.22 -4.06 11.10
N ARG A 173 33.59 -3.98 12.39
CA ARG A 173 32.76 -4.44 13.52
C ARG A 173 31.63 -3.47 13.92
N ASN A 174 31.62 -2.24 13.42
CA ASN A 174 30.67 -1.19 13.83
C ASN A 174 29.75 -0.71 12.69
N ILE A 175 29.61 -1.49 11.63
CA ILE A 175 28.79 -1.06 10.48
C ILE A 175 27.34 -1.36 10.77
N LEU A 176 26.52 -0.30 10.74
CA LEU A 176 25.08 -0.41 10.84
C LEU A 176 24.53 -1.08 9.57
N PRO A 177 23.63 -2.08 9.69
CA PRO A 177 22.95 -2.68 8.55
C PRO A 177 22.18 -1.63 7.74
N ILE A 178 22.00 -1.89 6.43
CA ILE A 178 21.15 -1.05 5.59
C ILE A 178 19.70 -1.38 5.96
N HIS A 179 19.01 -0.39 6.51
CA HIS A 179 17.60 -0.56 6.83
C HIS A 179 16.75 -0.66 5.57
N TRP A 180 15.88 -1.67 5.51
CA TRP A 180 15.00 -1.91 4.38
C TRP A 180 13.54 -1.67 4.76
N TYR A 181 13.02 -0.52 4.33
CA TYR A 181 11.62 -0.19 4.45
C TYR A 181 10.86 -0.77 3.27
N ILE A 182 9.82 -1.55 3.53
CA ILE A 182 8.99 -2.18 2.51
C ILE A 182 7.57 -1.62 2.63
N MET A 183 7.22 -0.77 1.65
CA MET A 183 5.89 -0.20 1.53
C MET A 183 4.96 -1.21 0.88
N THR A 184 3.97 -1.70 1.61
CA THR A 184 2.92 -2.61 1.11
C THR A 184 1.61 -1.86 0.92
N SER A 185 0.58 -2.53 0.41
CA SER A 185 -0.80 -2.04 0.45
C SER A 185 -1.63 -2.91 1.39
N PRO A 186 -2.84 -2.49 1.78
CA PRO A 186 -3.76 -3.36 2.54
C PRO A 186 -4.00 -4.72 1.88
N PHE A 187 -3.83 -4.81 0.56
CA PHE A 187 -4.01 -6.04 -0.21
C PHE A 187 -2.76 -6.93 -0.29
N THR A 188 -1.57 -6.41 0.05
CA THR A 188 -0.30 -7.14 -0.09
C THR A 188 0.44 -7.35 1.23
N ASP A 189 0.10 -6.62 2.29
CA ASP A 189 0.88 -6.58 3.54
C ASP A 189 0.99 -7.94 4.23
N ASP A 190 -0.13 -8.56 4.58
CA ASP A 190 -0.15 -9.83 5.31
C ASP A 190 0.61 -10.94 4.58
N VAL A 191 0.39 -11.05 3.27
CA VAL A 191 1.06 -12.06 2.43
C VAL A 191 2.56 -11.78 2.36
N THR A 192 2.94 -10.52 2.24
CA THR A 192 4.36 -10.10 2.17
C THR A 192 5.07 -10.40 3.49
N ARG A 193 4.50 -10.02 4.64
CA ARG A 193 5.08 -10.28 5.96
C ARG A 193 5.31 -11.77 6.20
N LYS A 194 4.26 -12.59 5.98
CA LYS A 194 4.34 -14.05 6.10
C LYS A 194 5.39 -14.65 5.17
N PHE A 195 5.51 -14.12 3.95
CA PHE A 195 6.52 -14.57 3.00
C PHE A 195 7.94 -14.30 3.52
N PHE A 196 8.22 -13.11 4.05
CA PHE A 196 9.52 -12.79 4.65
C PHE A 196 9.83 -13.64 5.88
N GLU A 197 8.87 -13.79 6.80
CA GLU A 197 9.02 -14.62 8.00
C GLU A 197 9.32 -16.08 7.64
N SER A 198 8.55 -16.66 6.71
CA SER A 198 8.76 -18.05 6.25
C SER A 198 10.12 -18.28 5.59
N ARG A 199 10.74 -17.22 5.08
CA ARG A 199 12.05 -17.24 4.41
C ARG A 199 13.17 -16.71 5.30
N LYS A 200 12.91 -16.51 6.60
CA LYS A 200 13.87 -15.96 7.58
C LYS A 200 14.53 -14.69 7.05
N TYR A 201 13.70 -13.79 6.52
CA TYR A 201 14.10 -12.48 5.96
C TYR A 201 15.23 -12.57 4.93
N PHE A 202 15.35 -13.72 4.24
CA PHE A 202 16.38 -13.98 3.22
C PHE A 202 17.82 -13.81 3.71
N GLY A 203 18.05 -13.99 5.03
CA GLY A 203 19.36 -13.84 5.66
C GLY A 203 19.66 -12.43 6.19
N LEU A 204 18.72 -11.49 6.07
CA LEU A 204 18.72 -10.26 6.84
C LEU A 204 18.22 -10.57 8.28
N GLU A 205 18.79 -9.93 9.29
CA GLU A 205 18.18 -9.70 10.61
C GLU A 205 16.78 -9.10 10.48
N ALA A 206 15.84 -9.58 11.30
CA ALA A 206 14.44 -9.18 11.23
C ALA A 206 14.20 -7.70 11.56
N ASP A 207 15.01 -7.13 12.45
CA ASP A 207 14.92 -5.73 12.89
C ASP A 207 15.41 -4.73 11.83
N GLN A 208 16.20 -5.18 10.83
CA GLN A 208 16.62 -4.33 9.72
C GLN A 208 15.54 -4.19 8.63
N VAL A 209 14.41 -4.89 8.75
CA VAL A 209 13.31 -4.85 7.78
C VAL A 209 12.06 -4.29 8.45
N THR A 210 11.56 -3.16 7.94
CA THR A 210 10.32 -2.54 8.44
C THR A 210 9.27 -2.49 7.35
N PHE A 211 8.14 -3.12 7.61
CA PHE A 211 6.97 -3.05 6.75
C PHE A 211 6.06 -1.92 7.19
N PHE A 212 5.60 -1.12 6.25
CA PHE A 212 4.60 -0.09 6.46
C PHE A 212 3.60 -0.09 5.31
N GLN A 213 2.34 0.24 5.61
CA GLN A 213 1.28 0.24 4.62
C GLN A 213 1.09 1.65 4.06
N GLN A 214 0.93 1.72 2.74
CA GLN A 214 0.39 2.92 2.10
C GLN A 214 -1.13 3.00 2.29
N GLY A 215 -1.69 4.18 2.04
CA GLY A 215 -3.13 4.41 2.08
C GLY A 215 -3.87 3.81 0.88
N THR A 216 -5.20 3.91 0.95
CA THR A 216 -6.10 3.60 -0.17
C THR A 216 -7.04 4.75 -0.42
N LEU A 217 -7.48 4.90 -1.67
CA LEU A 217 -8.53 5.82 -2.06
C LEU A 217 -9.73 5.04 -2.63
N PRO A 218 -10.97 5.51 -2.41
CA PRO A 218 -12.12 4.99 -3.12
C PRO A 218 -11.94 5.11 -4.63
N CYS A 219 -12.36 4.07 -5.34
CA CYS A 219 -12.56 4.14 -6.78
C CYS A 219 -13.80 4.98 -7.06
N VAL A 220 -13.70 5.86 -8.06
CA VAL A 220 -14.80 6.74 -8.47
C VAL A 220 -15.14 6.53 -9.94
N SER A 221 -16.42 6.68 -10.28
CA SER A 221 -16.90 6.75 -11.64
C SER A 221 -16.54 8.08 -12.30
N ASP A 222 -16.80 8.20 -13.61
CA ASP A 222 -16.49 9.40 -14.39
C ASP A 222 -17.24 10.66 -13.91
N ASP A 223 -18.34 10.48 -13.17
CA ASP A 223 -19.09 11.56 -12.52
C ASP A 223 -18.69 11.79 -11.05
N GLY A 224 -17.63 11.13 -10.56
CA GLY A 224 -17.05 11.34 -9.25
C GLY A 224 -17.74 10.60 -8.09
N ARG A 225 -18.68 9.69 -8.37
CA ARG A 225 -19.36 8.89 -7.34
C ARG A 225 -18.56 7.64 -6.97
N PHE A 226 -18.68 7.17 -5.74
CA PHE A 226 -18.03 5.95 -5.28
C PHE A 226 -18.53 4.74 -6.06
N ILE A 227 -17.56 3.93 -6.52
CA ILE A 227 -17.82 2.61 -7.08
C ILE A 227 -17.90 1.61 -5.91
N MET A 228 -18.93 0.79 -5.91
CA MET A 228 -19.13 -0.25 -4.90
C MET A 228 -18.52 -1.57 -5.39
N GLU A 229 -17.68 -2.21 -4.57
CA GLU A 229 -17.13 -3.56 -4.83
C GLU A 229 -18.22 -4.63 -4.58
N THR A 230 -19.00 -4.41 -3.53
CA THR A 230 -20.20 -5.16 -3.16
C THR A 230 -21.25 -4.17 -2.65
N PRO A 231 -22.52 -4.58 -2.49
CA PRO A 231 -23.56 -3.69 -1.93
C PRO A 231 -23.22 -3.05 -0.57
N TYR A 232 -22.26 -3.61 0.18
CA TYR A 232 -21.86 -3.14 1.51
C TYR A 232 -20.38 -2.75 1.63
N LYS A 233 -19.66 -2.58 0.51
CA LYS A 233 -18.23 -2.24 0.53
C LYS A 233 -17.83 -1.34 -0.64
N VAL A 234 -17.21 -0.20 -0.32
CA VAL A 234 -16.67 0.72 -1.31
C VAL A 234 -15.42 0.11 -1.95
N ALA A 235 -15.37 0.10 -3.28
CA ALA A 235 -14.19 -0.34 -4.01
C ALA A 235 -13.03 0.62 -3.73
N LYS A 236 -11.87 0.08 -3.36
CA LYS A 236 -10.68 0.86 -3.00
C LYS A 236 -9.47 0.39 -3.81
N ALA A 237 -8.59 1.33 -4.13
CA ALA A 237 -7.31 1.07 -4.74
C ALA A 237 -6.18 1.72 -3.94
N PRO A 238 -4.93 1.19 -4.01
CA PRO A 238 -3.78 1.87 -3.44
C PRO A 238 -3.65 3.31 -3.98
N ASP A 239 -3.27 4.26 -3.13
CA ASP A 239 -3.20 5.70 -3.43
C ASP A 239 -2.02 6.12 -4.35
N GLY A 240 -1.42 5.17 -5.05
CA GLY A 240 -0.28 5.37 -5.95
C GLY A 240 1.06 5.35 -5.23
N ASN A 241 2.17 5.34 -5.98
CA ASN A 241 3.51 5.31 -5.39
C ASN A 241 3.86 6.56 -4.56
N GLY A 242 3.20 7.69 -4.85
CA GLY A 242 3.30 8.93 -4.07
C GLY A 242 2.79 8.80 -2.63
N GLY A 243 2.02 7.75 -2.31
CA GLY A 243 1.62 7.43 -0.93
C GLY A 243 2.79 7.22 0.02
N VAL A 244 4.01 6.98 -0.50
CA VAL A 244 5.23 6.84 0.30
C VAL A 244 5.49 8.02 1.24
N TYR A 245 5.10 9.23 0.87
CA TYR A 245 5.31 10.43 1.69
C TYR A 245 4.28 10.59 2.81
N ALA A 246 3.13 9.92 2.68
CA ALA A 246 2.05 9.93 3.66
C ALA A 246 2.06 8.65 4.53
N GLY A 247 2.81 7.62 4.13
CA GLY A 247 2.93 6.38 4.87
C GLY A 247 3.46 6.63 6.27
N ASN A 248 2.76 6.09 7.27
CA ASN A 248 3.22 6.12 8.65
C ASN A 248 4.36 5.10 8.80
N LEU A 249 5.59 5.57 8.66
CA LEU A 249 6.74 4.82 9.16
C LEU A 249 6.54 4.66 10.69
N PRO A 250 6.57 3.43 11.22
CA PRO A 250 6.36 3.19 12.65
C PRO A 250 7.44 3.82 13.52
#